data_AF-A0A7R9R6V0-F1
#
_entry.id   AF-A0A7R9R6V0-F1
#
_cell.length_a   1.000
_cell.length_b   1.000
_cell.length_c   1.000
_cell.angle_alpha   90.00
_cell.angle_beta   90.00
_cell.angle_gamma   90.00
#
_symmetry.space_group_name_H-M   'P 1'
#
loop_
_entity.id
_entity.type
_entity.pdbx_description
1 polymer ?
#
loop_
_entity_poly.entity_id
_entity_poly.type
_entity_poly.pdbx_seq_one_letter_code
_entity_poly.pdbx_strand_id
1 'polypeptide(L)'
;MAVSNVKGVTKGVYKYKPHEHELVKIKDGNARDELTAAAIGQTCVRESAIVIVLSAVYERTTQRYGDRGIRYVQMEAGHAAQNLYLQALSLNLGTVVVGALKDQEVRKILKMPDEEYPLYLMPVGKI
;
A
#
# COMPACT_ATOMS: atom_id res chain seq x y z
N MET A 1 4.92 1.12 1.16
CA MET A 1 4.89 -0.35 1.09
C MET A 1 5.72 -0.96 2.22
N ALA A 2 5.40 -2.17 2.65
CA ALA A 2 6.15 -2.91 3.67
C ALA A 2 6.69 -4.22 3.12
N VAL A 3 8.01 -4.39 3.13
CA VAL A 3 8.72 -5.56 2.59
C VAL A 3 9.10 -6.49 3.73
N SER A 4 8.69 -7.76 3.60
CA SER A 4 8.91 -8.77 4.64
C SER A 4 9.76 -9.95 4.16
N ASN A 5 9.61 -10.37 2.90
CA ASN A 5 10.32 -11.54 2.35
C ASN A 5 10.52 -11.45 0.83
N VAL A 6 11.28 -10.45 0.36
CA VAL A 6 11.60 -10.27 -1.06
C VAL A 6 13.10 -10.45 -1.28
N LYS A 7 13.49 -11.35 -2.18
CA LYS A 7 14.90 -11.60 -2.49
C LYS A 7 15.55 -10.33 -3.04
N GLY A 8 16.71 -9.94 -2.49
CA GLY A 8 17.45 -8.76 -2.93
C GLY A 8 16.94 -7.43 -2.37
N VAL A 9 15.90 -7.44 -1.52
CA VAL A 9 15.38 -6.24 -0.86
C VAL A 9 15.37 -6.47 0.65
N THR A 10 16.02 -5.59 1.41
CA THR A 10 16.05 -5.70 2.87
C THR A 10 14.65 -5.49 3.46
N LYS A 11 14.34 -6.14 4.59
CA LYS A 11 13.06 -5.93 5.27
C LYS A 11 12.95 -4.47 5.73
N GLY A 12 11.80 -3.86 5.50
CA GLY A 12 11.60 -2.46 5.84
C GLY A 12 10.32 -1.87 5.29
N VAL A 13 10.07 -0.61 5.66
CA VAL A 13 9.08 0.25 5.02
C VAL A 13 9.77 1.08 3.95
N TYR A 14 9.16 1.14 2.78
CA TYR A 14 9.65 1.88 1.63
C TYR A 14 8.57 2.80 1.06
N LYS A 15 8.99 3.95 0.55
CA LYS A 15 8.19 4.83 -0.31
C LYS A 15 8.68 4.65 -1.74
N TYR A 16 7.76 4.34 -2.64
CA TYR A 16 8.05 4.29 -4.07
C TYR A 16 7.94 5.70 -4.65
N LYS A 17 8.96 6.13 -5.41
CA LYS A 17 8.88 7.35 -6.20
C LYS A 17 8.71 6.99 -7.68
N PRO A 18 7.55 7.32 -8.28
CA PRO A 18 7.23 6.86 -9.63
C PRO A 18 8.05 7.54 -10.73
N HIS A 19 8.51 8.78 -10.55
CA HIS A 19 9.26 9.50 -11.58
C HIS A 19 10.69 8.97 -11.73
N GLU A 20 11.33 8.62 -10.62
CA GLU A 20 12.69 8.09 -10.55
C GLU A 20 12.73 6.56 -10.64
N HIS A 21 11.57 5.90 -10.55
CA HIS A 21 11.44 4.45 -10.45
C HIS A 21 12.30 3.87 -9.30
N GLU A 22 12.27 4.53 -8.13
CA GLU A 22 13.11 4.15 -7.00
C GLU A 22 12.30 3.77 -5.75
N LEU A 23 12.89 2.92 -4.91
CA LEU A 23 12.39 2.64 -3.57
C LEU A 23 13.27 3.35 -2.52
N VAL A 24 12.69 4.31 -1.82
CA VAL A 24 13.35 4.99 -0.70
C VAL A 24 12.98 4.28 0.60
N LYS A 25 13.98 3.77 1.32
CA LYS A 25 13.76 3.17 2.63
C LYS A 25 13.43 4.24 3.67
N ILE A 26 12.35 4.03 4.43
CA ILE A 26 11.83 4.94 5.45
C ILE A 26 12.07 4.41 6.88
N LYS A 27 12.03 3.09 7.04
CA LYS A 27 12.20 2.41 8.33
C LYS A 27 12.78 1.02 8.09
N ASP A 28 13.85 0.66 8.79
CA ASP A 28 14.35 -0.73 8.83
C ASP A 28 13.45 -1.63 9.69
N GLY A 29 13.56 -2.94 9.47
CA GLY A 29 12.85 -3.94 10.26
C GLY A 29 11.60 -4.47 9.57
N ASN A 30 10.80 -5.25 10.30
CA ASN A 30 9.66 -5.94 9.73
C ASN A 30 8.35 -5.37 10.28
N ALA A 31 7.55 -4.74 9.42
CA ALA A 31 6.26 -4.16 9.78
C ALA A 31 5.08 -5.16 9.66
N ARG A 32 5.35 -6.44 9.35
CA ARG A 32 4.33 -7.47 9.08
C ARG A 32 3.29 -7.60 10.20
N ASP A 33 3.72 -7.83 11.43
CA ASP A 33 2.77 -8.10 12.52
C ASP A 33 2.00 -6.84 12.90
N GLU A 34 2.67 -5.67 12.90
CA GLU A 34 2.02 -4.36 13.09
C GLU A 34 0.94 -4.12 12.02
N LEU A 35 1.25 -4.33 10.73
CA LEU A 35 0.31 -4.17 9.62
C LEU A 35 -0.83 -5.19 9.66
N THR A 36 -0.54 -6.42 10.07
CA THR A 36 -1.57 -7.46 10.23
C THR A 36 -2.59 -7.04 11.27
N ALA A 37 -2.14 -6.52 12.41
CA ALA A 37 -3.01 -6.00 13.46
C ALA A 37 -3.81 -4.77 12.97
N ALA A 38 -3.18 -3.87 12.22
CA ALA A 38 -3.85 -2.73 11.60
C ALA A 38 -4.89 -3.14 10.54
N ALA A 39 -4.69 -4.28 9.88
CA ALA A 39 -5.62 -4.91 8.94
C ALA A 39 -6.64 -5.85 9.61
N ILE A 40 -6.95 -5.64 10.90
CA ILE A 40 -7.95 -6.42 11.65
C ILE A 40 -7.63 -7.94 11.65
N GLY A 41 -6.34 -8.29 11.69
CA GLY A 41 -5.90 -9.68 11.79
C GLY A 41 -5.96 -10.49 10.50
N GLN A 42 -6.15 -9.87 9.34
CA GLN A 42 -6.22 -10.57 8.06
C GLN A 42 -4.92 -11.32 7.73
N THR A 43 -4.99 -12.65 7.67
CA THR A 43 -3.82 -13.54 7.49
C THR A 43 -3.11 -13.33 6.17
N CYS A 44 -3.82 -12.96 5.10
CA CYS A 44 -3.23 -12.64 3.80
C CYS A 44 -2.20 -11.49 3.88
N VAL A 45 -2.38 -10.52 4.78
CA VAL A 45 -1.41 -9.45 5.05
C VAL A 45 -0.15 -10.02 5.70
N ARG A 46 -0.33 -10.92 6.67
CA ARG A 46 0.77 -11.57 7.41
C ARG A 46 1.62 -12.47 6.53
N GLU A 47 0.99 -13.28 5.69
CA GLU A 47 1.66 -14.32 4.90
C GLU A 47 2.33 -13.77 3.64
N SER A 48 1.97 -12.55 3.23
CA SER A 48 2.55 -11.90 2.06
C SER A 48 4.06 -11.68 2.16
N ALA A 49 4.70 -11.66 0.99
CA ALA A 49 6.11 -11.29 0.85
C ALA A 49 6.29 -9.76 0.99
N ILE A 50 5.33 -9.01 0.48
CA ILE A 50 5.27 -7.55 0.51
C ILE A 50 3.82 -7.09 0.61
N VAL A 51 3.56 -6.00 1.32
CA VAL A 51 2.27 -5.30 1.31
C VAL A 51 2.45 -3.97 0.60
N ILE A 52 1.85 -3.84 -0.57
CA ILE A 52 1.77 -2.57 -1.29
C ILE A 52 0.60 -1.80 -0.68
N VAL A 53 0.82 -0.52 -0.38
CA VAL A 53 -0.21 0.33 0.21
C VAL A 53 -0.48 1.45 -0.78
N LEU A 54 -1.72 1.48 -1.27
CA LEU A 54 -2.19 2.58 -2.12
C LEU A 54 -2.71 3.65 -1.18
N SER A 55 -2.17 4.85 -1.32
CA SER A 55 -2.50 6.03 -0.52
C SER A 55 -2.85 7.21 -1.41
N ALA A 56 -3.49 8.21 -0.83
CA ALA A 56 -3.82 9.45 -1.52
C ALA A 56 -3.45 10.66 -0.68
N VAL A 57 -3.02 11.71 -1.38
CA VAL A 57 -3.02 13.08 -0.88
C VAL A 57 -4.21 13.77 -1.54
N TYR A 58 -5.35 13.78 -0.86
CA TYR A 58 -6.63 14.21 -1.45
C TYR A 58 -6.57 15.61 -2.06
N GLU A 59 -5.86 16.53 -1.40
CA GLU A 59 -5.70 17.92 -1.82
C GLU A 59 -5.16 18.06 -3.25
N ARG A 60 -4.30 17.14 -3.71
CA ARG A 60 -3.75 17.15 -5.08
C ARG A 60 -4.83 17.07 -6.15
N THR A 61 -5.96 16.46 -5.84
CA THR A 61 -7.09 16.30 -6.77
C THR A 61 -8.22 17.26 -6.41
N THR A 62 -8.54 17.42 -5.12
CA THR A 62 -9.65 18.28 -4.69
C THR A 62 -9.37 19.76 -4.91
N GLN A 63 -8.11 20.21 -4.92
CA GLN A 63 -7.77 21.59 -5.26
C GLN A 63 -8.29 22.00 -6.66
N ARG A 64 -8.32 21.06 -7.61
CA ARG A 64 -8.80 21.30 -8.98
C ARG A 64 -10.30 21.00 -9.16
N TYR A 65 -10.79 19.95 -8.49
CA TYR A 65 -12.12 19.39 -8.77
C TYR A 65 -13.12 19.57 -7.61
N GLY A 66 -12.73 20.26 -6.54
CA GLY A 66 -13.54 20.40 -5.32
C GLY A 66 -13.92 19.04 -4.73
N ASP A 67 -15.12 18.95 -4.18
CA ASP A 67 -15.65 17.74 -3.52
C ASP A 67 -15.73 16.54 -4.47
N ARG A 68 -15.92 16.76 -5.78
CA ARG A 68 -15.88 15.67 -6.77
C ARG A 68 -14.51 15.00 -6.83
N GLY A 69 -13.45 15.71 -6.46
CA GLY A 69 -12.09 15.16 -6.39
C GLY A 69 -11.98 13.95 -5.47
N ILE A 70 -12.78 13.88 -4.40
CA ILE A 70 -12.81 12.71 -3.50
C ILE A 70 -13.24 11.46 -4.27
N ARG A 71 -14.30 11.57 -5.08
CA ARG A 71 -14.78 10.47 -5.91
C ARG A 71 -13.74 10.05 -6.96
N TYR A 72 -13.04 11.00 -7.55
CA TYR A 72 -11.98 10.70 -8.53
C TYR A 72 -10.80 9.98 -7.87
N VAL A 73 -10.38 10.40 -6.67
CA VAL A 73 -9.32 9.70 -5.92
C VAL A 73 -9.68 8.23 -5.68
N GLN A 74 -10.93 7.95 -5.30
CA GLN A 74 -11.39 6.58 -5.09
C GLN A 74 -11.41 5.75 -6.39
N MET A 75 -11.83 6.35 -7.50
CA MET A 75 -11.79 5.70 -8.83
C MET A 75 -10.35 5.36 -9.23
N GLU A 76 -9.43 6.32 -9.08
CA GLU A 76 -8.02 6.13 -9.40
C GLU A 76 -7.35 5.07 -8.52
N ALA A 77 -7.69 5.02 -7.23
CA ALA A 77 -7.23 3.96 -6.35
C ALA A 77 -7.71 2.57 -6.82
N GLY A 78 -8.96 2.47 -7.29
CA GLY A 78 -9.49 1.25 -7.89
C GLY A 78 -8.78 0.85 -9.19
N HIS A 79 -8.52 1.81 -10.08
CA HIS A 79 -7.75 1.57 -11.31
C HIS A 79 -6.34 1.07 -11.01
N ALA A 80 -5.64 1.72 -10.07
CA ALA A 80 -4.30 1.33 -9.64
C ALA A 80 -4.30 -0.07 -9.00
N ALA A 81 -5.29 -0.39 -8.17
CA ALA A 81 -5.44 -1.71 -7.58
C ALA A 81 -5.65 -2.80 -8.64
N GLN A 82 -6.50 -2.54 -9.64
CA GLN A 82 -6.73 -3.50 -10.71
C GLN A 82 -5.48 -3.74 -11.57
N ASN A 83 -4.69 -2.70 -11.84
CA ASN A 83 -3.40 -2.87 -12.53
C ASN A 83 -2.45 -3.75 -11.70
N LEU A 84 -2.44 -3.60 -10.37
CA LEU A 84 -1.63 -4.46 -9.51
C LEU A 84 -2.11 -5.92 -9.53
N TYR A 85 -3.41 -6.17 -9.56
CA TYR A 85 -3.97 -7.52 -9.75
C TYR A 85 -3.50 -8.16 -11.05
N LEU A 86 -3.62 -7.45 -12.16
CA LEU A 86 -3.21 -7.95 -13.49
C LEU A 86 -1.71 -8.22 -13.53
N GLN A 87 -0.90 -7.32 -12.95
CA GLN A 87 0.55 -7.52 -12.91
C GLN A 87 0.94 -8.71 -12.03
N ALA A 88 0.34 -8.84 -10.83
CA ALA A 88 0.59 -9.98 -9.95
C ALA A 88 0.23 -11.30 -10.66
N LEU A 89 -0.94 -11.37 -11.29
CA LEU A 89 -1.38 -12.54 -12.06
C LEU A 89 -0.39 -12.88 -13.19
N SER A 90 0.06 -11.89 -13.97
CA SER A 90 1.02 -12.10 -15.06
C SER A 90 2.37 -12.66 -14.59
N LEU A 91 2.75 -12.39 -13.34
CA LEU A 91 3.97 -12.88 -12.70
C LEU A 91 3.76 -14.17 -11.91
N ASN A 92 2.58 -14.79 -12.02
CA ASN A 92 2.16 -15.95 -11.24
C ASN A 92 2.26 -15.72 -9.72
N LEU A 93 1.85 -14.52 -9.29
CA LEU A 93 1.75 -14.08 -7.90
C LEU A 93 0.28 -13.85 -7.53
N GLY A 94 -0.02 -13.99 -6.24
CA GLY A 94 -1.33 -13.71 -5.67
C GLY A 94 -1.37 -12.33 -5.02
N THR A 95 -2.51 -11.66 -5.13
CA THR A 95 -2.80 -10.46 -4.35
C THR A 95 -4.30 -10.36 -4.05
N VAL A 96 -4.66 -9.58 -3.05
CA VAL A 96 -6.05 -9.25 -2.72
C VAL A 96 -6.13 -7.84 -2.17
N VAL A 97 -7.15 -7.07 -2.55
CA VAL A 97 -7.46 -5.78 -1.94
C VAL A 97 -8.02 -5.99 -0.56
N VAL A 98 -7.40 -5.34 0.42
CA VAL A 98 -7.86 -5.23 1.78
C VAL A 98 -8.22 -3.78 2.06
N GLY A 99 -9.53 -3.50 2.17
CA GLY A 99 -10.07 -2.18 2.53
C GLY A 99 -10.34 -2.02 4.03
N ALA A 100 -10.45 -3.13 4.77
CA ALA A 100 -10.63 -3.10 6.21
C ALA A 100 -9.28 -2.86 6.91
N LEU A 101 -8.99 -1.60 7.23
CA LEU A 101 -7.74 -1.16 7.86
C LEU A 101 -8.01 -0.05 8.89
N LYS A 102 -7.14 0.05 9.90
CA LYS A 102 -7.12 1.16 10.85
C LYS A 102 -6.19 2.26 10.34
N ASP A 103 -6.75 3.30 9.74
CA ASP A 103 -6.01 4.34 9.01
C ASP A 103 -4.85 4.93 9.81
N GLN A 104 -5.10 5.33 11.07
CA GLN A 104 -4.09 5.95 11.91
C GLN A 104 -2.93 5.01 12.25
N GLU A 105 -3.22 3.74 12.47
CA GLU A 105 -2.18 2.74 12.73
C GLU A 105 -1.33 2.52 11.49
N VAL A 106 -1.95 2.36 10.32
CA VAL A 106 -1.23 2.20 9.05
C VAL A 106 -0.34 3.41 8.77
N ARG A 107 -0.85 4.64 8.96
CA ARG A 107 -0.07 5.87 8.78
C ARG A 107 1.15 5.90 9.71
N LYS A 108 0.98 5.57 10.99
CA LYS A 108 2.06 5.52 11.98
C LYS A 108 3.11 4.47 11.64
N ILE A 109 2.69 3.25 11.30
CA ILE A 109 3.58 2.13 10.96
C ILE A 109 4.43 2.48 9.73
N LEU A 110 3.79 3.09 8.72
CA LEU A 110 4.44 3.43 7.46
C LEU A 110 5.14 4.79 7.46
N LYS A 111 5.06 5.54 8.57
CA LYS A 111 5.54 6.93 8.69
C LYS A 111 5.04 7.82 7.54
N MET A 112 3.75 7.70 7.25
CA MET A 112 3.09 8.57 6.27
C MET A 112 3.01 10.00 6.82
N PRO A 113 3.16 11.03 5.97
CA PRO A 113 2.92 12.41 6.37
C PRO A 113 1.44 12.68 6.66
N ASP A 114 1.12 13.88 7.15
CA ASP A 114 -0.22 14.22 7.66
C ASP A 114 -1.30 14.29 6.59
N GLU A 115 -0.91 14.74 5.40
CA GLU A 115 -1.74 14.88 4.23
C GLU A 115 -1.94 13.57 3.44
N GLU A 116 -1.24 12.48 3.80
CA GLU A 116 -1.27 11.20 3.08
C GLU A 116 -2.10 10.14 3.82
N TYR A 117 -3.11 9.61 3.13
CA TYR A 117 -4.10 8.68 3.69
C TYR A 117 -4.05 7.32 2.98
N PRO A 118 -3.93 6.19 3.71
CA PRO A 118 -4.01 4.86 3.11
C PRO A 118 -5.44 4.57 2.65
N LEU A 119 -5.57 3.96 1.48
CA LEU A 119 -6.87 3.56 0.90
C LEU A 119 -7.00 2.05 0.79
N TYR A 120 -5.93 1.38 0.34
CA TYR A 120 -5.89 -0.08 0.23
C TYR A 120 -4.58 -0.65 0.75
N LEU A 121 -4.67 -1.81 1.40
CA LEU A 121 -3.55 -2.72 1.56
C LEU A 121 -3.67 -3.82 0.49
N MET A 122 -2.59 -4.07 -0.23
CA MET A 122 -2.51 -5.10 -1.26
C MET A 122 -1.32 -6.02 -0.94
N PRO A 123 -1.51 -7.03 -0.07
CA PRO A 123 -0.54 -8.10 0.09
C PRO A 123 -0.24 -8.78 -1.24
N VAL A 124 1.04 -9.00 -1.53
CA VAL A 124 1.51 -9.75 -2.71
C VAL A 124 2.42 -10.88 -2.24
N GLY A 125 2.19 -12.07 -2.77
CA GLY A 125 2.94 -13.28 -2.43
C GLY A 125 2.89 -14.31 -3.55
N LYS A 126 3.57 -15.45 -3.36
CA LYS A 126 3.42 -16.59 -4.25
C LYS A 126 2.06 -17.26 -4.02
N ILE A 127 1.49 -17.81 -5.10
CA ILE A 127 0.32 -18.71 -5.05
C ILE A 127 0.81 -20.12 -4.74
#